data_AF-A0AAN0R1E6-F1
#
_entry.id   AF-A0AAN0R1E6-F1
#
_cell.length_a   1.000
_cell.length_b   1.000
_cell.length_c   1.000
_cell.angle_alpha   90.00
_cell.angle_beta   90.00
_cell.angle_gamma   90.00
#
_symmetry.space_group_name_H-M   'P 1'
#
loop_
_entity.id
_entity.type
_entity.pdbx_description
1 polymer ?
#
loop_
_entity_poly.entity_id
_entity_poly.type
_entity_poly.pdbx_seq_one_letter_code
_entity_poly.pdbx_strand_id
1 'polypeptide(L)'
;MDIDLQEAAAIAAELQRWHDEARSLADQAADKSSLSPANIDSMKHRLSSLKNEIKEAAKHETLSRRKMAKTGLEQFFFGPAVRSTSANFRLRTDTSPKSELWARGLHEVEFELSYAIDGLQRFVAENS
;
A
#
# COMPACT_ATOMS: atom_id res chain seq x y z
N MET A 1 2.72 -26.71 -9.76
CA MET A 1 3.62 -25.54 -9.64
C MET A 1 3.74 -25.33 -8.15
N ASP A 2 4.90 -25.65 -7.59
CA ASP A 2 5.10 -25.46 -6.15
C ASP A 2 5.08 -23.96 -5.88
N ILE A 3 4.17 -23.54 -4.98
CA ILE A 3 4.10 -22.15 -4.54
C ILE A 3 5.20 -21.94 -3.52
N ASP A 4 6.02 -20.92 -3.75
CA ASP A 4 6.92 -20.41 -2.72
C ASP A 4 6.09 -19.68 -1.65
N LEU A 5 5.74 -20.41 -0.59
CA LEU A 5 4.95 -19.88 0.53
C LEU A 5 5.68 -18.76 1.28
N GLN A 6 7.01 -18.76 1.28
CA GLN A 6 7.79 -17.72 1.93
C GLN A 6 7.72 -16.42 1.13
N GLU A 7 7.82 -16.50 -0.20
CA GLU A 7 7.61 -15.36 -1.07
C GLU A 7 6.19 -14.82 -0.96
N ALA A 8 5.18 -15.69 -1.00
CA ALA A 8 3.78 -15.27 -0.85
C ALA A 8 3.55 -14.54 0.48
N ALA A 9 4.12 -15.05 1.58
CA ALA A 9 4.07 -14.39 2.88
C ALA A 9 4.78 -13.02 2.87
N ALA A 10 5.93 -12.90 2.20
CA ALA A 10 6.65 -11.63 2.07
C ALA A 10 5.86 -10.59 1.26
N ILE A 11 5.20 -11.02 0.18
CA ILE A 11 4.30 -10.15 -0.61
C ILE A 11 3.13 -9.67 0.25
N ALA A 12 2.44 -10.60 0.91
CA ALA A 12 1.31 -10.26 1.76
C ALA A 12 1.70 -9.30 2.88
N ALA A 13 2.84 -9.55 3.55
CA ALA A 13 3.33 -8.70 4.63
C ALA A 13 3.63 -7.26 4.17
N GLU A 14 4.25 -7.11 3.00
CA GLU A 14 4.58 -5.78 2.48
C GLU A 14 3.33 -4.99 2.05
N LEU A 15 2.37 -5.65 1.40
CA LEU A 15 1.08 -5.03 1.06
C LEU A 15 0.30 -4.66 2.32
N GLN A 16 0.31 -5.53 3.34
CA GLN A 16 -0.35 -5.30 4.63
C GLN A 16 0.27 -4.11 5.36
N ARG A 17 1.60 -3.97 5.35
CA ARG A 17 2.30 -2.83 5.95
C ARG A 17 1.84 -1.50 5.36
N TRP A 18 1.70 -1.42 4.04
CA TRP A 18 1.20 -0.20 3.39
C TRP A 18 -0.28 0.06 3.67
N HIS A 19 -1.08 -1.00 3.71
CA HIS A 19 -2.50 -0.92 4.05
C HIS A 19 -2.67 -0.35 5.47
N ASP A 20 -1.92 -0.88 6.43
CA ASP A 20 -2.00 -0.47 7.83
C ASP A 20 -1.50 0.97 8.01
N GLU A 21 -0.48 1.38 7.25
CA GLU A 21 -0.03 2.77 7.24
C GLU A 21 -1.10 3.73 6.66
N ALA A 22 -1.77 3.34 5.57
CA ALA A 22 -2.85 4.13 4.98
C ALA A 22 -4.03 4.28 5.95
N ARG A 23 -4.45 3.18 6.59
CA ARG A 23 -5.50 3.18 7.61
C ARG A 23 -5.10 4.02 8.83
N SER A 24 -3.88 3.85 9.33
CA SER A 24 -3.34 4.63 10.45
C SER A 24 -3.39 6.14 10.18
N LEU A 25 -3.04 6.57 8.96
CA LEU A 25 -3.13 7.98 8.56
C LEU A 25 -4.57 8.49 8.46
N ALA A 26 -5.52 7.63 8.11
CA ALA A 26 -6.95 7.98 8.06
C ALA A 26 -7.52 8.10 9.48
N ASP A 27 -7.24 7.11 10.34
CA ASP A 27 -7.69 7.08 11.74
C ASP A 27 -7.13 8.26 12.53
N GLN A 28 -5.84 8.56 12.35
CA GLN A 28 -5.21 9.72 13.00
C GLN A 28 -5.88 11.03 12.55
N ALA A 29 -6.26 11.16 11.28
CA ALA A 29 -6.98 12.35 10.80
C ALA A 29 -8.40 12.46 11.35
N ALA A 30 -9.06 11.33 11.60
CA ALA A 30 -10.39 11.28 12.17
C ALA A 30 -10.42 11.74 13.64
N ASP A 31 -9.35 11.48 14.40
CA ASP A 31 -9.17 12.00 15.75
C ASP A 31 -8.82 13.50 15.72
N LYS A 32 -9.82 14.35 15.95
CA LYS A 32 -9.66 15.81 15.96
C LYS A 32 -8.66 16.30 17.02
N SER A 33 -8.46 15.55 18.11
CA SER A 33 -7.51 15.91 19.16
C SER A 33 -6.05 15.75 18.70
N SER A 34 -5.83 14.92 17.68
CA SER A 34 -4.51 14.66 17.10
C SER A 34 -4.04 15.75 16.12
N LEU A 35 -4.91 16.67 15.68
CA LEU A 35 -4.66 17.61 14.58
C LEU A 35 -3.86 18.86 14.96
N SER A 36 -2.85 18.68 15.81
CA SER A 36 -1.84 19.71 16.10
C SER A 36 -0.95 19.97 14.87
N PRO A 37 -0.31 21.15 14.74
CA PRO A 37 0.58 21.43 13.60
C PRO A 37 1.69 20.38 13.43
N ALA A 38 2.33 19.98 14.52
CA ALA A 38 3.40 18.97 14.49
C ALA A 38 2.92 17.60 13.98
N ASN A 39 1.71 17.19 14.40
CA ASN A 39 1.13 15.93 13.96
C ASN A 39 0.71 16.00 12.49
N ILE A 40 0.15 17.12 12.04
CA ILE A 40 -0.18 17.33 10.62
C ILE A 40 1.07 17.21 9.75
N ASP A 41 2.18 17.81 10.17
CA ASP A 41 3.45 17.70 9.44
C ASP A 41 3.98 16.27 9.42
N SER A 42 3.90 15.57 10.56
CA SER A 42 4.25 14.13 10.64
C SER A 42 3.40 13.28 9.70
N MET A 43 2.08 13.49 9.65
CA MET A 43 1.16 12.79 8.77
C MET A 43 1.47 13.04 7.29
N LYS A 44 1.78 14.29 6.92
CA LYS A 44 2.17 14.64 5.54
C LYS A 44 3.49 14.01 5.14
N HIS A 45 4.45 13.93 6.06
CA HIS A 45 5.71 13.25 5.82
C HIS A 45 5.50 11.75 5.59
N ARG A 46 4.75 11.09 6.48
CA ARG A 46 4.36 9.67 6.36
C ARG A 46 3.60 9.38 5.06
N LEU A 47 2.61 10.21 4.70
CA LEU A 47 1.88 10.12 3.44
C LEU A 47 2.83 10.19 2.23
N SER A 48 3.80 11.11 2.27
CA SER A 48 4.78 11.27 1.20
C SER A 48 5.69 10.05 1.07
N SER A 49 6.15 9.50 2.20
CA SER A 49 6.95 8.28 2.25
C SER A 49 6.18 7.08 1.70
N LEU A 50 4.96 6.84 2.19
CA LEU A 50 4.08 5.77 1.72
C LEU A 50 3.87 5.84 0.20
N LYS A 51 3.53 7.04 -0.30
CA LYS A 51 3.31 7.24 -1.74
C LYS A 51 4.58 6.98 -2.56
N ASN A 52 5.74 7.42 -2.08
CA ASN A 52 7.02 7.19 -2.76
C ASN A 52 7.41 5.70 -2.76
N GLU A 53 7.23 5.00 -1.65
CA GLU A 53 7.51 3.56 -1.56
C GLU A 53 6.68 2.77 -2.57
N ILE A 54 5.37 3.03 -2.64
CA ILE A 54 4.47 2.37 -3.60
C ILE A 54 4.87 2.70 -5.05
N LYS A 55 5.27 3.94 -5.33
CA LYS A 55 5.72 4.34 -6.67
C LYS A 55 7.04 3.67 -7.08
N GLU A 56 8.01 3.62 -6.17
CA GLU A 56 9.28 2.92 -6.45
C GLU A 56 9.05 1.41 -6.60
N ALA A 57 8.14 0.83 -5.82
CA ALA A 57 7.70 -0.53 -6.01
C ALA A 57 7.03 -0.73 -7.38
N ALA A 58 6.15 0.16 -7.82
CA ALA A 58 5.46 0.09 -9.10
C ALA A 58 6.38 0.27 -10.32
N LYS A 59 7.55 0.89 -10.14
CA LYS A 59 8.55 1.06 -11.20
C LYS A 59 9.24 -0.25 -11.58
N HIS A 60 9.49 -1.10 -10.59
CA HIS A 60 10.21 -2.35 -10.77
C HIS A 60 9.31 -3.57 -10.66
N GLU A 61 8.19 -3.42 -9.96
CA GLU A 61 7.17 -4.44 -9.72
C GLU A 61 7.75 -5.69 -9.06
N THR A 62 8.77 -5.48 -8.22
CA THR A 62 9.49 -6.50 -7.46
C THR A 62 9.56 -6.09 -6.00
N LEU A 63 9.52 -7.07 -5.09
CA LEU A 63 9.70 -6.86 -3.64
C LEU A 63 11.04 -6.18 -3.33
N SER A 64 12.09 -6.55 -4.05
CA SER A 64 13.43 -5.99 -3.88
C SER A 64 13.56 -4.52 -4.30
N ARG A 65 12.55 -3.96 -4.99
CA ARG A 65 12.58 -2.61 -5.59
C ARG A 65 13.70 -2.43 -6.61
N ARG A 66 14.15 -3.52 -7.25
CA ARG A 66 15.24 -3.50 -8.22
C ARG A 66 14.78 -4.00 -9.57
N LYS A 67 15.41 -3.49 -10.62
CA LYS A 67 15.22 -3.98 -11.99
C LYS A 67 15.82 -5.38 -12.11
N MET A 68 14.98 -6.40 -11.97
CA MET A 68 15.34 -7.81 -12.11
C MET A 68 14.20 -8.60 -12.72
N ALA A 69 14.47 -9.86 -13.06
CA ALA A 69 13.42 -10.80 -13.47
C ALA A 69 12.46 -11.00 -12.30
N LYS A 70 11.16 -10.92 -12.59
CA LYS A 70 10.11 -11.16 -11.62
C LYS A 70 9.92 -12.64 -11.39
N THR A 71 9.56 -13.02 -10.17
CA THR A 71 9.01 -14.34 -9.91
C THR A 71 7.59 -14.45 -10.48
N GLY A 72 7.04 -15.67 -10.47
CA GLY A 72 5.64 -15.88 -10.84
C GLY A 72 4.70 -15.12 -9.92
N LEU A 73 4.91 -15.18 -8.60
CA LEU A 73 4.08 -14.47 -7.63
C LEU A 73 4.18 -12.96 -7.79
N GLU A 74 5.37 -12.43 -8.07
CA GLU A 74 5.53 -11.01 -8.36
C GLU A 74 4.82 -10.59 -9.65
N GLN A 75 4.89 -11.41 -10.70
CA GLN A 75 4.24 -11.12 -11.97
C GLN A 75 2.71 -11.11 -11.88
N PHE A 76 2.14 -12.03 -11.11
CA PHE A 76 0.68 -12.23 -11.05
C PHE A 76 0.00 -11.51 -9.88
N PHE A 77 0.70 -11.25 -8.78
CA PHE A 77 0.11 -10.65 -7.58
C PHE A 77 0.75 -9.32 -7.23
N PHE A 78 2.07 -9.30 -6.94
CA PHE A 78 2.72 -8.09 -6.43
C PHE A 78 2.73 -6.95 -7.44
N GLY A 79 3.19 -7.20 -8.66
CA GLY A 79 3.30 -6.22 -9.74
C GLY A 79 1.96 -5.59 -10.11
N PRO A 80 0.90 -6.37 -10.38
CA PRO A 80 -0.45 -5.84 -10.57
C PRO A 80 -0.95 -5.00 -9.39
N ALA A 81 -0.73 -5.46 -8.14
CA ALA A 81 -1.12 -4.72 -6.95
C ALA A 81 -0.46 -3.34 -6.90
N VAL A 82 0.88 -3.27 -6.97
CA VAL A 82 1.59 -1.99 -6.85
C VAL A 82 1.30 -1.04 -8.02
N ARG A 83 1.11 -1.56 -9.24
CA ARG A 83 0.69 -0.72 -10.38
C ARG A 83 -0.68 -0.12 -10.14
N SER A 84 -1.66 -0.95 -9.75
CA SER A 84 -3.04 -0.51 -9.50
C SER A 84 -3.08 0.53 -8.38
N THR A 85 -2.50 0.18 -7.22
CA THR A 85 -2.44 1.08 -6.07
C THR A 85 -1.71 2.38 -6.42
N SER A 86 -0.55 2.33 -7.11
CA SER A 86 0.18 3.53 -7.51
C SER A 86 -0.62 4.42 -8.47
N ALA A 87 -1.40 3.84 -9.39
CA ALA A 87 -2.22 4.59 -10.33
C ALA A 87 -3.45 5.22 -9.65
N ASN A 88 -4.00 4.56 -8.63
CA ASN A 88 -5.16 5.02 -7.88
C ASN A 88 -4.80 5.88 -6.66
N PHE A 89 -3.51 5.98 -6.27
CA PHE A 89 -3.04 6.90 -5.23
C PHE A 89 -3.05 8.37 -5.67
N ARG A 90 -4.25 8.94 -5.81
CA ARG A 90 -4.48 10.30 -6.33
C ARG A 90 -4.38 11.39 -5.27
N LEU A 91 -4.42 11.03 -3.99
CA LEU A 91 -4.27 11.98 -2.89
C LEU A 91 -2.94 12.75 -3.00
N ARG A 92 -3.02 14.08 -3.01
CA ARG A 92 -1.83 14.93 -3.05
C ARG A 92 -1.17 14.96 -1.67
N THR A 93 0.16 15.00 -1.62
CA THR A 93 0.92 15.01 -0.36
C THR A 93 0.77 16.31 0.43
N ASP A 94 0.33 17.39 -0.21
CA ASP A 94 0.04 18.68 0.43
C ASP A 94 -1.41 18.79 0.95
N THR A 95 -2.26 17.80 0.67
CA THR A 95 -3.66 17.75 1.13
C THR A 95 -3.69 17.88 2.66
N SER A 96 -4.61 18.68 3.17
CA SER A 96 -4.79 18.84 4.60
C SER A 96 -5.44 17.60 5.22
N PRO A 97 -4.93 17.06 6.34
CA PRO A 97 -5.61 16.01 7.11
C PRO A 97 -7.01 16.42 7.60
N LYS A 98 -7.31 17.72 7.63
CA LYS A 98 -8.64 18.26 7.97
C LYS A 98 -9.66 18.13 6.83
N SER A 99 -9.22 17.79 5.63
CA SER A 99 -10.08 17.68 4.44
C SER A 99 -10.68 16.29 4.32
N GLU A 100 -11.94 16.20 3.91
CA GLU A 100 -12.59 14.93 3.56
C GLU A 100 -11.84 14.16 2.46
N LEU A 101 -11.10 14.88 1.60
CA LEU A 101 -10.26 14.27 0.57
C LEU A 101 -9.14 13.40 1.15
N TRP A 102 -8.68 13.71 2.37
CA TRP A 102 -7.63 12.94 3.04
C TRP A 102 -8.09 11.51 3.32
N ALA A 103 -9.19 11.38 4.08
CA ALA A 103 -9.74 10.07 4.44
C ALA A 103 -10.17 9.30 3.17
N ARG A 104 -10.86 9.97 2.24
CA ARG A 104 -11.28 9.35 0.98
C ARG A 104 -10.09 8.78 0.20
N GLY A 105 -9.05 9.59 0.01
CA GLY A 105 -7.88 9.17 -0.77
C GLY A 105 -7.10 8.02 -0.12
N LEU A 106 -7.05 7.97 1.21
CA LEU A 106 -6.42 6.86 1.94
C LEU A 106 -7.27 5.59 1.92
N HIS A 107 -8.59 5.69 2.04
CA HIS A 107 -9.49 4.54 1.92
C HIS A 107 -9.45 3.93 0.52
N GLU A 108 -9.32 4.74 -0.54
CA GLU A 108 -9.12 4.23 -1.91
C GLU A 108 -7.83 3.38 -2.01
N VAL A 109 -6.73 3.82 -1.38
CA VAL A 109 -5.47 3.08 -1.32
C VAL A 109 -5.60 1.80 -0.48
N GLU A 110 -6.23 1.91 0.69
CA GLU A 110 -6.51 0.79 1.59
C GLU A 110 -7.29 -0.31 0.85
N PHE A 111 -8.37 0.05 0.17
CA PHE A 111 -9.22 -0.89 -0.57
C PHE A 111 -8.45 -1.65 -1.66
N GLU A 112 -7.64 -0.95 -2.45
CA GLU A 112 -6.79 -1.58 -3.49
C GLU A 112 -5.83 -2.61 -2.88
N LEU A 113 -5.22 -2.28 -1.75
CA LEU A 113 -4.29 -3.16 -1.05
C LEU A 113 -5.02 -4.36 -0.42
N SER A 114 -6.17 -4.15 0.23
CA SER A 114 -6.97 -5.24 0.79
C SER A 114 -7.40 -6.23 -0.31
N TYR A 115 -7.83 -5.73 -1.47
CA TYR A 115 -8.24 -6.56 -2.59
C TYR A 115 -7.07 -7.42 -3.11
N ALA A 116 -5.87 -6.83 -3.23
CA ALA A 116 -4.67 -7.55 -3.64
C ALA A 116 -4.24 -8.63 -2.64
N ILE A 117 -4.29 -8.31 -1.33
CA ILE A 117 -3.95 -9.24 -0.25
C ILE A 117 -4.90 -10.44 -0.27
N ASP A 118 -6.20 -10.18 -0.33
CA ASP A 118 -7.24 -11.22 -0.37
C ASP A 118 -7.08 -12.13 -1.60
N GLY A 119 -6.78 -11.57 -2.77
CA GLY A 119 -6.51 -12.33 -3.98
C GLY A 119 -5.30 -13.28 -3.86
N LEU A 120 -4.21 -12.81 -3.25
CA LEU A 120 -3.03 -13.65 -2.98
C LEU A 120 -3.33 -14.74 -1.94
N GLN A 121 -4.02 -14.40 -0.85
CA GLN A 121 -4.34 -15.36 0.20
C GLN A 121 -5.25 -16.48 -0.31
N ARG A 122 -6.26 -16.14 -1.12
CA ARG A 122 -7.10 -17.14 -1.79
C ARG A 122 -6.30 -18.05 -2.70
N PHE A 123 -5.42 -17.49 -3.53
CA PHE A 123 -4.56 -18.28 -4.41
C PHE A 123 -3.67 -19.25 -3.62
N VAL A 124 -3.04 -18.78 -2.54
CA VAL A 124 -2.22 -19.63 -1.66
C VAL A 124 -3.05 -20.74 -1.05
N ALA A 125 -4.22 -20.43 -0.49
CA ALA A 125 -5.08 -21.43 0.16
C ALA A 125 -5.61 -22.50 -0.81
N GLU A 126 -5.86 -22.15 -2.08
CA GLU A 126 -6.34 -23.08 -3.10
C GLU A 126 -5.24 -24.01 -3.65
N ASN A 127 -3.96 -23.66 -3.43
CA ASN A 127 -2.82 -24.31 -4.06
C ASN A 127 -1.73 -24.74 -3.06
N SER A 128 -2.03 -24.67 -1.75
CA SER A 128 -1.25 -25.23 -0.64
C SER A 128 -1.81 -26.58 -0.22
#